data_AF-A0A9N9HIX2-F1
#
_entry.id   AF-A0A9N9HIX2-F1
#
_cell.length_a   1.000
_cell.length_b   1.000
_cell.length_c   1.000
_cell.angle_alpha   90.00
_cell.angle_beta   90.00
_cell.angle_gamma   90.00
#
_symmetry.space_group_name_H-M   'P 1'
#
loop_
_entity.id
_entity.type
_entity.pdbx_description
1 polymer ?
#
loop_
_entity_poly.entity_id
_entity_poly.type
_entity_poly.pdbx_seq_one_letter_code
_entity_poly.pdbx_strand_id
1 'polypeptide(L)'
;MSSFTYCLEKSTLLYLESEIKINIFKYVDTPLNLSLTCKAWNNIAKDPYAKAEWLIHNYGKTYALFHGIRLGPTFINENVCKTLISRNVAFSRHLVQRVLMNYGRQDPALTELRIKYNIIQPDSNKIRRDQKQIKDPWASDLPLSVFIFILQEGASRFSEIFPIKGNDMELFHFISAGTLVISYASHELKRNYDMIKHLILKDKFVPLPYRPSKYKLSYDIDPHNTTVVPEEYPSKDGFENNRQLNAIARAILLDASLVHLWKETGYTEICDDTNDLFMSGALLILFPPSSPSGWFCPTPEDVTNRLTKLIELGFKLTDKTIVDTLQMYENQLDDYGNLFWNVFTTIRSGESSVSF
;
A
#
# COMPACT_ATOMS: atom_id res chain seq x y z
N MET A 1 37.81 48.10 -26.78
CA MET A 1 37.64 46.75 -27.38
C MET A 1 38.23 45.78 -26.36
N SER A 2 37.52 44.86 -25.71
CA SER A 2 36.33 44.08 -26.04
C SER A 2 35.58 43.80 -24.73
N SER A 3 34.30 44.15 -24.67
CA SER A 3 33.38 43.69 -23.63
C SER A 3 32.98 42.27 -23.98
N PHE A 4 33.57 41.28 -23.32
CA PHE A 4 33.08 39.90 -23.35
C PHE A 4 31.77 39.82 -22.56
N THR A 5 30.67 40.18 -23.21
CA THR A 5 29.32 39.91 -22.73
C THR A 5 29.10 38.41 -22.86
N TYR A 6 29.29 37.66 -21.77
CA TYR A 6 28.78 36.30 -21.67
C TYR A 6 27.25 36.38 -21.80
N CYS A 7 26.73 36.14 -23.00
CA CYS A 7 25.36 35.70 -23.17
C CYS A 7 25.27 34.33 -22.49
N LEU A 8 24.89 34.33 -21.20
CA LEU A 8 24.28 33.17 -20.57
C LEU A 8 23.10 32.79 -21.47
N GLU A 9 23.25 31.71 -22.25
CA GLU A 9 22.15 31.08 -22.96
C GLU A 9 21.04 30.84 -21.94
N LYS A 10 20.01 31.69 -21.97
CA LYS A 10 18.88 31.53 -21.08
C LYS A 10 18.25 30.19 -21.38
N SER A 11 18.20 29.31 -20.37
CA SER A 11 17.59 27.99 -20.50
C SER A 11 16.24 28.10 -21.19
N THR A 12 16.10 27.43 -22.34
CA THR A 12 14.90 27.40 -23.18
C THR A 12 13.66 26.94 -22.41
N LEU A 13 13.86 26.12 -21.36
CA LEU A 13 12.80 25.62 -20.50
C LEU A 13 12.10 26.72 -19.67
N LEU A 14 12.76 27.87 -19.46
CA LEU A 14 12.15 28.99 -18.71
C LEU A 14 11.03 29.67 -19.49
N TYR A 15 11.07 29.62 -20.81
CA TYR A 15 10.11 30.28 -21.71
C TYR A 15 8.87 29.43 -21.99
N LEU A 16 8.86 28.17 -21.56
CA LEU A 16 7.70 27.32 -21.69
C LEU A 16 6.51 27.87 -20.89
N GLU A 17 5.31 27.69 -21.44
CA GLU A 17 4.08 27.99 -20.73
C GLU A 17 3.91 27.11 -19.49
N SER A 18 3.14 27.59 -18.51
CA SER A 18 2.95 26.90 -17.23
C SER A 18 2.37 25.49 -17.42
N GLU A 19 1.46 25.29 -18.38
CA GLU A 19 0.87 23.97 -18.65
C GLU A 19 1.92 22.94 -19.10
N ILE A 20 2.82 23.34 -20.00
CA ILE A 20 3.93 22.48 -20.45
C ILE A 20 4.88 22.20 -19.29
N LYS A 21 5.18 23.20 -18.46
CA LYS A 21 6.01 23.00 -17.26
C LYS A 21 5.37 22.03 -16.28
N ILE A 22 4.06 22.09 -16.05
CA ILE A 22 3.33 21.13 -15.20
C ILE A 22 3.43 19.72 -15.78
N ASN A 23 3.24 19.60 -17.10
CA ASN A 23 3.36 18.32 -17.79
C ASN A 23 4.78 17.74 -17.73
N ILE A 24 5.83 18.57 -17.70
CA ILE A 24 7.20 18.13 -17.44
C ILE A 24 7.36 17.74 -15.97
N PHE A 25 6.87 18.59 -15.06
CA PHE A 25 7.03 18.46 -13.62
C PHE A 25 6.52 17.13 -13.09
N LYS A 26 5.38 16.61 -13.60
CA LYS A 26 4.80 15.34 -13.13
C LYS A 26 5.71 14.12 -13.34
N TYR A 27 6.65 14.17 -14.28
CA TYR A 27 7.61 13.08 -14.57
C TYR A 27 8.94 13.21 -13.82
N VAL A 28 9.07 14.20 -12.93
CA VAL A 28 10.32 14.46 -12.21
C VAL A 28 10.37 13.58 -10.96
N ASP A 29 11.42 12.77 -10.80
CA ASP A 29 11.58 11.89 -9.64
C ASP A 29 11.62 12.65 -8.31
N THR A 30 12.34 13.78 -8.28
CA THR A 30 12.52 14.60 -7.07
C THR A 30 12.10 16.05 -7.33
N PRO A 31 10.82 16.40 -7.08
CA PRO A 31 10.28 17.74 -7.27
C PRO A 31 11.08 18.87 -6.61
N LEU A 32 11.66 18.60 -5.44
CA LEU A 32 12.46 19.56 -4.68
C LEU A 32 13.67 20.03 -5.49
N ASN A 33 14.39 19.11 -6.14
CA ASN A 33 15.59 19.45 -6.89
C ASN A 33 15.26 20.42 -8.03
N LEU A 34 14.17 20.17 -8.75
CA LEU A 34 13.73 21.07 -9.83
C LEU A 34 13.27 22.43 -9.28
N SER A 35 12.57 22.46 -8.15
CA SER A 35 12.12 23.71 -7.52
C SER A 35 13.28 24.65 -7.13
N LEU A 36 14.44 24.07 -6.80
CA LEU A 36 15.62 24.83 -6.36
C LEU A 36 16.42 25.41 -7.53
N THR A 37 16.13 25.00 -8.77
CA THR A 37 16.87 25.48 -9.96
C THR A 37 16.59 26.95 -10.28
N CYS A 38 15.33 27.39 -10.20
CA CYS A 38 14.95 28.76 -10.51
C CYS A 38 13.57 29.13 -9.96
N LYS A 39 13.26 30.44 -9.95
CA LYS A 39 11.96 30.96 -9.50
C LYS A 39 10.77 30.41 -10.29
N ALA A 40 10.91 30.21 -11.61
CA ALA A 40 9.83 29.71 -12.45
C ALA A 40 9.43 28.27 -12.04
N TRP A 41 10.41 27.38 -11.87
CA TRP A 41 10.17 26.02 -11.41
C TRP A 41 9.73 25.96 -9.95
N ASN A 42 10.23 26.84 -9.09
CA ASN A 42 9.73 26.98 -7.73
C ASN A 42 8.24 27.34 -7.67
N ASN A 43 7.77 28.20 -8.58
CA ASN A 43 6.35 28.56 -8.66
C ASN A 43 5.51 27.35 -9.09
N ILE A 44 5.95 26.58 -10.09
CA ILE A 44 5.29 25.33 -10.50
C ILE A 44 5.28 24.32 -9.35
N ALA A 45 6.38 24.16 -8.62
CA ALA A 45 6.46 23.24 -7.50
C ALA A 45 5.56 23.61 -6.32
N LYS A 46 5.09 24.86 -6.24
CA LYS A 46 4.13 25.34 -5.23
C LYS A 46 2.68 25.28 -5.71
N ASP A 47 2.46 25.13 -7.02
CA ASP A 47 1.14 25.08 -7.62
C ASP A 47 0.38 23.81 -7.15
N PRO A 48 -0.84 23.95 -6.59
CA PRO A 48 -1.61 22.81 -6.08
C PRO A 48 -1.94 21.78 -7.15
N TYR A 49 -2.21 22.22 -8.37
CA TYR A 49 -2.53 21.34 -9.50
C TYR A 49 -1.30 20.58 -9.97
N ALA A 50 -0.13 21.24 -10.08
CA ALA A 50 1.12 20.57 -10.40
C ALA A 50 1.48 19.48 -9.39
N LYS A 51 1.33 19.76 -8.08
CA LYS A 51 1.53 18.77 -7.01
C LYS A 51 0.55 17.62 -7.10
N ALA A 52 -0.73 17.89 -7.37
CA ALA A 52 -1.75 16.87 -7.54
C ALA A 52 -1.46 15.96 -8.75
N GLU A 53 -1.11 16.54 -9.90
CA GLU A 53 -0.73 15.77 -11.09
C GLU A 53 0.49 14.90 -10.85
N TRP A 54 1.51 15.44 -10.15
CA TRP A 54 2.68 14.66 -9.78
C TRP A 54 2.31 13.48 -8.87
N LEU A 55 1.48 13.69 -7.84
CA LEU A 55 1.03 12.60 -6.96
C LEU A 55 0.23 11.53 -7.71
N ILE A 56 -0.72 11.94 -8.55
CA ILE A 56 -1.56 11.03 -9.33
C ILE A 56 -0.70 10.25 -10.33
N HIS A 57 0.26 10.90 -10.98
CA HIS A 57 1.15 10.24 -11.93
C HIS A 57 2.05 9.20 -11.27
N ASN A 58 2.65 9.53 -10.13
CA ASN A 58 3.66 8.68 -9.49
C ASN A 58 3.07 7.59 -8.58
N TYR A 59 1.86 7.79 -8.04
CA TYR A 59 1.25 6.89 -7.05
C TYR A 59 -0.16 6.43 -7.41
N GLY A 60 -0.67 6.80 -8.59
CA GLY A 60 -2.03 6.48 -9.00
C GLY A 60 -3.10 7.26 -8.23
N LYS A 61 -4.34 7.22 -8.73
CA LYS A 61 -5.47 7.90 -8.07
C LYS A 61 -5.85 7.27 -6.74
N THR A 62 -5.54 5.99 -6.55
CA THR A 62 -5.87 5.24 -5.33
C THR A 62 -5.07 5.75 -4.13
N TYR A 63 -3.77 6.02 -4.30
CA TYR A 63 -2.87 6.32 -3.18
C TYR A 63 -2.28 7.73 -3.18
N ALA A 64 -2.61 8.57 -4.17
CA ALA A 64 -2.11 9.94 -4.25
C ALA A 64 -2.31 10.74 -2.96
N LEU A 65 -3.49 10.65 -2.31
CA LEU A 65 -3.74 11.38 -1.07
C LEU A 65 -2.90 10.86 0.10
N PHE A 66 -2.79 9.54 0.26
CA PHE A 66 -1.91 8.92 1.27
C PHE A 66 -0.47 9.39 1.11
N HIS A 67 0.07 9.35 -0.12
CA HIS A 67 1.44 9.79 -0.38
C HIS A 67 1.62 11.30 -0.17
N GLY A 68 0.62 12.11 -0.52
CA GLY A 68 0.63 13.54 -0.24
C GLY A 68 0.77 13.83 1.26
N ILE A 69 -0.03 13.17 2.09
CA ILE A 69 0.02 13.30 3.55
C ILE A 69 1.40 12.86 4.08
N ARG A 70 1.90 11.71 3.62
CA ARG A 70 3.20 11.14 4.04
C ARG A 70 4.41 12.00 3.69
N LEU A 71 4.33 12.80 2.62
CA LEU A 71 5.37 13.76 2.24
C LEU A 71 5.39 14.98 3.17
N GLY A 72 4.36 15.16 3.99
CA GLY A 72 4.32 16.13 5.07
C GLY A 72 4.00 17.56 4.64
N PRO A 73 4.10 18.52 5.57
CA PRO A 73 3.58 19.88 5.44
C PRO A 73 4.24 20.71 4.33
N THR A 74 5.43 20.34 3.87
CA THR A 74 6.10 21.01 2.75
C THR A 74 5.42 20.70 1.40
N PHE A 75 4.79 19.54 1.31
CA PHE A 75 4.15 19.06 0.10
C PHE A 75 2.64 19.29 0.14
N ILE A 76 1.95 18.85 1.19
CA ILE A 76 0.48 18.90 1.25
C ILE A 76 -0.05 20.15 1.96
N ASN A 77 -1.12 20.71 1.40
CA ASN A 77 -1.92 21.76 2.02
C ASN A 77 -3.39 21.59 1.60
N GLU A 78 -4.28 22.41 2.15
CA GLU A 78 -5.72 22.30 1.89
C GLU A 78 -6.08 22.42 0.40
N ASN A 79 -5.40 23.31 -0.34
CA ASN A 79 -5.64 23.47 -1.78
C ASN A 79 -5.22 22.22 -2.55
N VAL A 80 -4.09 21.58 -2.19
CA VAL A 80 -3.67 20.31 -2.80
C VAL A 80 -4.71 19.23 -2.52
N CYS A 81 -5.24 19.12 -1.30
CA CYS A 81 -6.29 18.16 -0.97
C CYS A 81 -7.56 18.39 -1.80
N LYS A 82 -8.02 19.64 -1.90
CA LYS A 82 -9.16 20.03 -2.73
C LYS A 82 -8.94 19.67 -4.20
N THR A 83 -7.75 19.92 -4.73
CA THR A 83 -7.41 19.56 -6.12
C THR A 83 -7.36 18.05 -6.33
N LEU A 84 -6.80 17.27 -5.40
CA LEU A 84 -6.83 15.81 -5.49
C LEU A 84 -8.26 15.27 -5.52
N ILE A 85 -9.12 15.77 -4.62
CA ILE A 85 -10.54 15.40 -4.57
C ILE A 85 -11.26 15.75 -5.87
N SER A 86 -11.07 16.96 -6.41
CA SER A 86 -11.70 17.36 -7.68
C SER A 86 -11.20 16.54 -8.87
N ARG A 87 -10.00 15.94 -8.76
CA ARG A 87 -9.43 15.00 -9.75
C ARG A 87 -9.88 13.55 -9.57
N ASN A 88 -10.86 13.31 -8.70
CA ASN A 88 -11.43 12.00 -8.38
C ASN A 88 -10.38 11.02 -7.83
N VAL A 89 -9.48 11.53 -6.98
CA VAL A 89 -8.58 10.69 -6.18
C VAL A 89 -9.39 9.93 -5.14
N ALA A 90 -9.01 8.68 -4.89
CA ALA A 90 -9.69 7.83 -3.93
C ALA A 90 -9.63 8.45 -2.53
N PHE A 91 -10.76 8.44 -1.86
CA PHE A 91 -10.92 8.93 -0.50
C PHE A 91 -11.73 7.89 0.25
N SER A 92 -11.08 7.12 1.12
CA SER A 92 -11.67 6.01 1.86
C SER A 92 -11.87 6.36 3.32
N ARG A 93 -12.89 5.77 3.96
CA ARG A 93 -13.07 5.92 5.41
C ARG A 93 -11.87 5.37 6.18
N HIS A 94 -11.28 4.28 5.71
CA HIS A 94 -10.04 3.71 6.25
C HIS A 94 -8.89 4.72 6.28
N LEU A 95 -8.65 5.48 5.20
CA LEU A 95 -7.60 6.51 5.20
C LEU A 95 -7.84 7.55 6.30
N VAL A 96 -9.09 7.99 6.48
CA VAL A 96 -9.45 8.97 7.52
C VAL A 96 -9.18 8.41 8.92
N GLN A 97 -9.59 7.16 9.19
CA GLN A 97 -9.28 6.47 10.45
C GLN A 97 -7.76 6.39 10.68
N ARG A 98 -6.99 6.06 9.65
CA ARG A 98 -5.53 5.93 9.73
C ARG A 98 -4.82 7.25 9.97
N VAL A 99 -5.31 8.35 9.38
CA VAL A 99 -4.81 9.70 9.67
C VAL A 99 -5.12 10.07 11.12
N LEU A 100 -6.35 9.84 11.58
CA LEU A 100 -6.76 10.15 12.95
C LEU A 100 -5.91 9.40 13.99
N MET A 101 -5.61 8.13 13.76
CA MET A 101 -4.79 7.30 14.66
C MET A 101 -3.32 7.78 14.75
N ASN A 102 -2.82 8.50 13.75
CA ASN A 102 -1.40 8.87 13.62
C ASN A 102 -1.16 10.40 13.68
N TYR A 103 -2.20 11.20 13.88
CA TYR A 103 -2.08 12.66 13.95
C TYR A 103 -1.59 13.14 15.31
N GLY A 104 -0.77 14.19 15.29
CA GLY A 104 -0.22 14.82 16.49
C GLY A 104 1.11 14.23 16.93
N ARG A 105 1.92 15.07 17.60
CA ARG A 105 3.22 14.67 18.14
C ARG A 105 3.04 13.98 19.48
N GLN A 106 3.89 12.99 19.75
CA GLN A 106 4.02 12.43 21.08
C GLN A 106 4.79 13.41 21.97
N ASP A 107 4.38 13.54 23.23
CA ASP A 107 5.14 14.31 24.22
C ASP A 107 6.46 13.57 24.53
N PRO A 108 7.63 14.18 24.22
CA PRO A 108 8.92 13.54 24.48
C PRO A 108 9.14 13.25 25.96
N ALA A 109 8.68 14.14 26.86
CA ALA A 109 8.84 13.96 28.29
C ALA A 109 8.00 12.77 28.79
N LEU A 110 6.76 12.64 28.33
CA LEU A 110 5.92 11.48 28.65
C LEU A 110 6.53 10.18 28.11
N THR A 111 7.11 10.22 26.92
CA THR A 111 7.79 9.08 26.31
C THR A 111 8.97 8.64 27.17
N GLU A 112 9.83 9.57 27.60
CA GLU A 112 10.94 9.29 28.51
C GLU A 112 10.47 8.74 29.86
N LEU A 113 9.41 9.30 30.43
CA LEU A 113 8.85 8.82 31.70
C LEU A 113 8.28 7.40 31.57
N ARG A 114 7.62 7.05 30.46
CA ARG A 114 7.12 5.68 30.19
C ARG A 114 8.25 4.66 30.16
N ILE A 115 9.40 5.02 29.58
CA ILE A 115 10.61 4.19 29.60
C ILE A 115 11.16 4.08 31.02
N LYS A 116 11.31 5.22 31.71
CA LYS A 116 11.93 5.30 33.04
C LYS A 116 11.17 4.48 34.07
N TYR A 117 9.85 4.50 34.03
CA TYR A 117 8.98 3.81 35.00
C TYR A 117 8.54 2.40 34.54
N ASN A 118 9.13 1.87 33.46
CA ASN A 118 9.00 0.46 33.03
C ASN A 118 7.55 -0.03 32.91
N ILE A 119 6.63 0.83 32.47
CA ILE A 119 5.22 0.46 32.28
C ILE A 119 5.08 -0.56 31.10
N ILE A 120 6.13 -0.74 30.30
CA ILE A 120 6.19 -1.70 29.19
C ILE A 120 7.53 -2.49 29.23
N GLN A 121 7.56 -3.61 29.95
CA GLN A 121 8.54 -4.73 29.88
C GLN A 121 10.04 -4.48 30.21
N PRO A 122 10.84 -5.51 30.58
CA PRO A 122 11.99 -5.35 31.48
C PRO A 122 13.35 -4.97 30.85
N ASP A 123 13.48 -4.79 29.53
CA ASP A 123 14.77 -4.45 28.90
C ASP A 123 14.85 -2.98 28.44
N SER A 124 15.12 -2.10 29.40
CA SER A 124 15.24 -0.65 29.23
C SER A 124 16.36 -0.23 28.25
N ASN A 125 17.35 -1.09 28.01
CA ASN A 125 18.49 -0.80 27.11
C ASN A 125 18.22 -1.20 25.65
N LYS A 126 17.30 -2.14 25.41
CA LYS A 126 16.79 -2.47 24.06
C LYS A 126 15.80 -1.40 23.60
N ILE A 127 14.89 -1.00 24.49
CA ILE A 127 13.93 0.11 24.25
C ILE A 127 14.66 1.41 23.90
N ARG A 128 15.70 1.81 24.64
CA ARG A 128 16.46 3.04 24.31
C ARG A 128 17.16 3.01 22.94
N ARG A 129 17.52 1.83 22.42
CA ARG A 129 18.12 1.66 21.09
C ARG A 129 17.07 1.67 19.99
N ASP A 130 15.95 0.98 20.20
CA ASP A 130 14.81 0.94 19.28
C ASP A 130 14.10 2.32 19.23
N GLN A 131 14.10 3.07 20.33
CA GLN A 131 13.45 4.38 20.44
C GLN A 131 14.29 5.56 19.97
N LYS A 132 15.64 5.49 19.97
CA LYS A 132 16.48 6.47 19.27
C LYS A 132 16.21 6.50 17.75
N GLN A 133 15.44 5.53 17.24
CA GLN A 133 14.98 5.45 15.85
C GLN A 133 13.46 5.63 15.68
N ILE A 134 12.69 6.00 16.73
CA ILE A 134 11.27 6.35 16.55
C ILE A 134 11.20 7.65 15.75
N LYS A 135 10.97 7.50 14.45
CA LYS A 135 10.37 8.56 13.65
C LYS A 135 8.95 8.78 14.15
N ASP A 136 8.55 10.04 14.26
CA ASP A 136 7.16 10.38 14.49
C ASP A 136 6.26 9.68 13.45
N PRO A 137 5.01 9.32 13.81
CA PRO A 137 4.09 8.72 12.87
C PRO A 137 3.94 9.52 11.58
N TRP A 138 3.67 8.84 10.47
CA TRP A 138 3.67 9.38 9.11
C TRP A 138 2.72 10.58 8.86
N ALA A 139 1.72 10.77 9.73
CA ALA A 139 0.74 11.87 9.65
C ALA A 139 0.82 12.84 10.85
N SER A 140 1.84 12.71 11.68
CA SER A 140 1.97 13.41 12.97
C SER A 140 2.19 14.92 12.85
N ASP A 141 2.88 15.36 11.80
CA ASP A 141 3.27 16.75 11.53
C ASP A 141 2.39 17.44 10.49
N LEU A 142 1.27 16.80 10.15
CA LEU A 142 0.28 17.34 9.21
C LEU A 142 -0.21 18.72 9.69
N PRO A 143 -0.34 19.73 8.80
CA PRO A 143 -0.92 21.00 9.19
C PRO A 143 -2.34 20.81 9.74
N LEU A 144 -2.67 21.50 10.84
CA LEU A 144 -3.99 21.39 11.48
C LEU A 144 -5.14 21.68 10.49
N SER A 145 -4.96 22.63 9.58
CA SER A 145 -5.96 22.92 8.53
C SER A 145 -6.20 21.74 7.60
N VAL A 146 -5.14 21.02 7.21
CA VAL A 146 -5.25 19.83 6.36
C VAL A 146 -5.91 18.69 7.12
N PHE A 147 -5.55 18.49 8.38
CA PHE A 147 -6.16 17.49 9.24
C PHE A 147 -7.68 17.74 9.40
N ILE A 148 -8.07 18.97 9.77
CA ILE A 148 -9.48 19.36 9.90
C ILE A 148 -10.22 19.16 8.58
N PHE A 149 -9.63 19.57 7.45
CA PHE A 149 -10.21 19.38 6.13
C PHE A 149 -10.49 17.91 5.83
N ILE A 150 -9.52 17.01 6.07
CA ILE A 150 -9.70 15.57 5.84
C ILE A 150 -10.81 15.00 6.73
N LEU A 151 -10.89 15.41 8.00
CA LEU A 151 -11.95 14.94 8.90
C LEU A 151 -13.33 15.44 8.48
N GLN A 152 -13.46 16.71 8.10
CA GLN A 152 -14.72 17.29 7.63
C GLN A 152 -15.19 16.61 6.34
N GLU A 153 -14.27 16.36 5.41
CA GLU A 153 -14.55 15.64 4.16
C GLU A 153 -14.92 14.17 4.42
N GLY A 154 -14.28 13.52 5.40
CA GLY A 154 -14.66 12.17 5.83
C GLY A 154 -16.06 12.13 6.45
N ALA A 155 -16.37 13.08 7.33
CA ALA A 155 -17.66 13.18 7.96
C ALA A 155 -18.79 13.45 6.95
N SER A 156 -18.55 14.29 5.95
CA SER A 156 -19.54 14.59 4.91
C SER A 156 -19.83 13.40 3.98
N ARG A 157 -18.84 12.53 3.74
CA ARG A 157 -18.96 11.38 2.84
C ARG A 157 -19.52 10.12 3.48
N PHE A 158 -19.14 9.84 4.73
CA PHE A 158 -19.37 8.51 5.33
C PHE A 158 -20.38 8.52 6.47
N SER A 159 -20.41 9.60 7.26
CA SER A 159 -21.39 9.93 8.30
C SER A 159 -20.76 10.96 9.25
N GLU A 160 -21.57 11.80 9.89
CA GLU A 160 -21.07 12.72 10.94
C GLU A 160 -20.39 11.98 12.11
N ILE A 161 -20.82 10.73 12.36
CA ILE A 161 -20.26 9.85 13.37
C ILE A 161 -19.86 8.55 12.68
N PHE A 162 -18.56 8.37 12.42
CA PHE A 162 -18.01 7.11 11.93
C PHE A 162 -17.09 6.45 12.98
N PRO A 163 -16.90 5.11 12.94
CA PRO A 163 -16.13 4.41 13.96
C PRO A 163 -14.64 4.80 13.94
N ILE A 164 -14.14 5.29 15.08
CA ILE A 164 -12.75 5.77 15.25
C ILE A 164 -11.93 5.02 16.31
N LYS A 165 -12.56 4.12 17.08
CA LYS A 165 -11.89 3.24 18.07
C LYS A 165 -11.49 1.87 17.48
N GLY A 166 -11.37 1.81 16.17
CA GLY A 166 -11.02 0.66 15.36
C GLY A 166 -10.79 1.14 13.93
N ASN A 167 -10.57 0.22 13.00
CA ASN A 167 -10.40 0.57 11.59
C ASN A 167 -11.08 -0.44 10.66
N ASP A 168 -11.33 0.01 9.44
CA ASP A 168 -12.03 -0.78 8.43
C ASP A 168 -11.25 -2.03 8.02
N MET A 169 -9.91 -2.03 8.12
CA MET A 169 -9.09 -3.22 7.89
C MET A 169 -9.34 -4.31 8.93
N GLU A 170 -9.45 -3.93 10.20
CA GLU A 170 -9.82 -4.83 11.29
C GLU A 170 -11.25 -5.34 11.13
N LEU A 171 -12.20 -4.45 10.82
CA LEU A 171 -13.58 -4.86 10.51
C LEU A 171 -13.62 -5.86 9.36
N PHE A 172 -12.93 -5.56 8.26
CA PHE A 172 -12.81 -6.44 7.10
C PHE A 172 -12.29 -7.82 7.50
N HIS A 173 -11.20 -7.88 8.29
CA HIS A 173 -10.62 -9.13 8.77
C HIS A 173 -11.63 -10.02 9.51
N PHE A 174 -12.49 -9.44 10.35
CA PHE A 174 -13.52 -10.19 11.07
C PHE A 174 -14.67 -10.63 10.15
N ILE A 175 -15.24 -9.72 9.35
CA ILE A 175 -16.40 -10.04 8.52
C ILE A 175 -16.03 -10.98 7.35
N SER A 176 -14.78 -10.97 6.90
CA SER A 176 -14.24 -11.90 5.90
C SER A 176 -13.78 -13.24 6.51
N ALA A 177 -14.05 -13.49 7.79
CA ALA A 177 -13.67 -14.70 8.52
C ALA A 177 -12.15 -14.98 8.53
N GLY A 178 -11.33 -13.93 8.53
CA GLY A 178 -9.88 -14.03 8.56
C GLY A 178 -9.32 -14.70 9.82
N THR A 179 -10.08 -14.69 10.92
CA THR A 179 -9.73 -15.34 12.20
C THR A 179 -10.05 -16.83 12.25
N LEU A 180 -10.90 -17.34 11.34
CA LEU A 180 -11.32 -18.74 11.34
C LEU A 180 -10.33 -19.59 10.55
N VAL A 181 -10.47 -20.92 10.60
CA VAL A 181 -9.77 -21.83 9.67
C VAL A 181 -10.47 -21.84 8.29
N ILE A 182 -9.72 -22.14 7.22
CA ILE A 182 -10.20 -22.00 5.83
C ILE A 182 -11.51 -22.78 5.58
N SER A 183 -11.67 -23.95 6.19
CA SER A 183 -12.86 -24.80 6.05
C SER A 183 -14.17 -24.11 6.44
N TYR A 184 -14.16 -23.29 7.50
CA TYR A 184 -15.35 -22.55 7.95
C TYR A 184 -15.43 -21.14 7.34
N ALA A 185 -14.31 -20.57 6.91
CA ALA A 185 -14.24 -19.19 6.46
C ALA A 185 -15.08 -18.91 5.20
N SER A 186 -15.21 -19.86 4.28
CA SER A 186 -16.01 -19.67 3.06
C SER A 186 -17.50 -19.44 3.36
N HIS A 187 -18.06 -20.22 4.30
CA HIS A 187 -19.46 -20.08 4.70
C HIS A 187 -19.72 -18.73 5.38
N GLU A 188 -18.84 -18.34 6.29
CA GLU A 188 -18.96 -17.09 7.04
C GLU A 188 -18.78 -15.86 6.16
N LEU A 189 -17.84 -15.88 5.22
CA LEU A 189 -17.67 -14.82 4.24
C LEU A 189 -18.96 -14.61 3.42
N LYS A 190 -19.58 -15.70 2.94
CA LYS A 190 -20.85 -15.62 2.20
C LYS A 190 -21.99 -15.06 3.05
N ARG A 191 -22.07 -15.47 4.32
CA ARG A 191 -23.07 -14.95 5.26
C ARG A 191 -22.93 -13.44 5.47
N ASN A 192 -21.70 -12.95 5.49
CA ASN A 192 -21.39 -11.53 5.72
C ASN A 192 -21.19 -10.73 4.42
N TYR A 193 -21.54 -11.30 3.25
CA TYR A 193 -21.21 -10.70 1.96
C TYR A 193 -21.78 -9.28 1.80
N ASP A 194 -23.02 -9.05 2.24
CA ASP A 194 -23.63 -7.70 2.18
C ASP A 194 -22.90 -6.68 3.05
N MET A 195 -22.35 -7.09 4.19
CA MET A 195 -21.52 -6.23 5.04
C MET A 195 -20.19 -5.90 4.36
N ILE A 196 -19.55 -6.90 3.73
CA ILE A 196 -18.31 -6.70 2.96
C ILE A 196 -18.57 -5.76 1.78
N LYS A 197 -19.66 -5.99 1.06
CA LYS A 197 -20.08 -5.15 -0.06
C LYS A 197 -20.37 -3.72 0.38
N HIS A 198 -21.02 -3.52 1.52
CA HIS A 198 -21.22 -2.19 2.09
C HIS A 198 -19.87 -1.52 2.40
N LEU A 199 -18.98 -2.22 3.10
CA LEU A 199 -17.67 -1.70 3.46
C LEU A 199 -16.85 -1.27 2.24
N ILE A 200 -16.80 -2.12 1.20
CA ILE A 200 -16.07 -1.79 -0.04
C ILE A 200 -16.77 -0.67 -0.80
N LEU A 201 -18.06 -0.80 -1.12
CA LEU A 201 -18.73 0.10 -2.06
C LEU A 201 -19.17 1.43 -1.46
N LYS A 202 -19.67 1.42 -0.21
CA LYS A 202 -20.21 2.61 0.49
C LYS A 202 -19.15 3.31 1.30
N ASP A 203 -18.42 2.57 2.12
CA ASP A 203 -17.34 3.14 2.94
C ASP A 203 -16.03 3.33 2.15
N LYS A 204 -16.04 2.95 0.86
CA LYS A 204 -14.93 3.07 -0.09
C LYS A 204 -13.66 2.40 0.45
N PHE A 205 -13.82 1.29 1.18
CA PHE A 205 -12.70 0.63 1.84
C PHE A 205 -11.63 0.21 0.82
N VAL A 206 -10.43 0.73 1.04
CA VAL A 206 -9.21 0.43 0.27
C VAL A 206 -8.07 0.34 1.30
N PRO A 207 -7.30 -0.76 1.33
CA PRO A 207 -6.13 -0.86 2.21
C PRO A 207 -5.12 0.24 1.85
N LEU A 208 -4.37 0.74 2.84
CA LEU A 208 -3.21 1.59 2.52
C LEU A 208 -2.17 0.79 1.71
N PRO A 209 -1.29 1.45 0.94
CA PRO A 209 -0.39 0.74 0.05
C PRO A 209 0.55 -0.20 0.82
N TYR A 210 1.05 -1.21 0.11
CA TYR A 210 2.08 -2.09 0.63
C TYR A 210 3.42 -1.36 0.79
N ARG A 211 4.20 -1.70 1.83
CA ARG A 211 5.54 -1.12 2.05
C ARG A 211 6.51 -1.54 0.93
N PRO A 212 7.02 -0.59 0.12
CA PRO A 212 8.03 -0.91 -0.89
C PRO A 212 9.33 -1.42 -0.28
N SER A 213 10.03 -2.34 -0.97
CA SER A 213 11.25 -3.00 -0.46
C SER A 213 12.34 -2.03 0.01
N LYS A 214 12.48 -0.87 -0.66
CA LYS A 214 13.43 0.19 -0.26
C LYS A 214 13.20 0.75 1.15
N TYR A 215 12.00 0.58 1.71
CA TYR A 215 11.66 1.00 3.07
C TYR A 215 11.66 -0.15 4.09
N LYS A 216 11.76 -1.41 3.66
CA LYS A 216 11.82 -2.58 4.57
C LYS A 216 13.15 -2.66 5.33
N LEU A 217 14.23 -2.15 4.74
CA LEU A 217 15.59 -2.22 5.29
C LEU A 217 15.84 -1.37 6.55
N SER A 218 14.92 -0.51 6.98
CA SER A 218 15.15 0.36 8.15
C SER A 218 14.66 -0.19 9.48
N TYR A 219 13.96 -1.34 9.51
CA TYR A 219 13.38 -1.88 10.76
C TYR A 219 13.79 -3.32 11.09
N ASP A 220 14.29 -4.10 10.13
CA ASP A 220 14.35 -5.57 10.27
C ASP A 220 15.76 -6.19 10.42
N ILE A 221 16.83 -5.42 10.60
CA ILE A 221 18.18 -6.01 10.71
C ILE A 221 18.94 -5.47 11.93
N ASP A 222 18.71 -6.10 13.08
CA ASP A 222 19.79 -6.32 14.04
C ASP A 222 20.51 -7.61 13.58
N PRO A 223 21.74 -7.54 13.05
CA PRO A 223 22.48 -8.69 12.54
C PRO A 223 22.83 -9.72 13.64
N HIS A 224 22.50 -9.44 14.91
CA HIS A 224 22.72 -10.34 16.05
C HIS A 224 21.43 -10.91 16.67
N ASN A 225 20.24 -10.63 16.12
CA ASN A 225 18.99 -11.08 16.71
C ASN A 225 18.09 -11.78 15.68
N THR A 226 18.06 -13.10 15.70
CA THR A 226 17.16 -13.97 14.90
C THR A 226 15.70 -13.94 15.36
N THR A 227 15.33 -13.07 16.30
CA THR A 227 13.95 -12.91 16.73
C THR A 227 13.27 -11.85 15.85
N VAL A 228 12.43 -12.29 14.91
CA VAL A 228 11.52 -11.43 14.15
C VAL A 228 10.64 -10.69 15.16
N VAL A 229 10.93 -9.41 15.41
CA VAL A 229 10.09 -8.59 16.28
C VAL A 229 8.76 -8.40 15.55
N PRO A 230 7.60 -8.74 16.16
CA PRO A 230 6.31 -8.52 15.51
C PRO A 230 6.16 -7.04 15.17
N GLU A 231 5.90 -6.75 13.89
CA GLU A 231 5.69 -5.38 13.44
C GLU A 231 4.49 -4.76 14.18
N GLU A 232 4.70 -3.57 14.74
CA GLU A 232 3.65 -2.79 15.39
C GLU A 232 2.54 -2.46 14.38
N TYR A 233 1.27 -2.70 14.75
CA TYR A 233 0.12 -2.32 13.93
C TYR A 233 -0.83 -1.41 14.72
N PRO A 234 -1.24 -0.25 14.16
CA PRO A 234 -0.79 0.39 12.92
C PRO A 234 0.72 0.61 12.80
N SER A 235 1.25 0.48 11.58
CA SER A 235 2.64 0.83 11.27
C SER A 235 2.86 2.35 11.40
N LYS A 236 4.03 2.74 11.91
CA LYS A 236 4.39 4.16 12.08
C LYS A 236 4.61 4.90 10.77
N ASP A 237 5.03 4.19 9.72
CA ASP A 237 5.25 4.76 8.38
C ASP A 237 3.98 4.78 7.50
N GLY A 238 2.86 4.28 8.03
CA GLY A 238 1.54 4.37 7.45
C GLY A 238 1.17 3.23 6.50
N PHE A 239 2.13 2.49 5.95
CA PHE A 239 1.87 1.41 4.99
C PHE A 239 1.17 0.21 5.64
N GLU A 240 0.40 -0.56 4.88
CA GLU A 240 -0.12 -1.84 5.40
C GLU A 240 1.00 -2.88 5.50
N ASN A 241 0.94 -3.67 6.57
CA ASN A 241 1.87 -4.78 6.75
C ASN A 241 1.39 -6.05 6.03
N ASN A 242 2.30 -7.01 5.88
CA ASN A 242 2.00 -8.30 5.24
C ASN A 242 0.83 -9.03 5.90
N ARG A 243 0.73 -8.99 7.24
CA ARG A 243 -0.32 -9.69 7.98
C ARG A 243 -1.71 -9.18 7.60
N GLN A 244 -1.87 -7.87 7.51
CA GLN A 244 -3.13 -7.26 7.13
C GLN A 244 -3.42 -7.54 5.65
N LEU A 245 -2.48 -7.31 4.74
CA LEU A 245 -2.72 -7.61 3.32
C LEU A 245 -3.04 -9.10 3.08
N ASN A 246 -2.50 -10.01 3.88
CA ASN A 246 -2.87 -11.43 3.86
C ASN A 246 -4.34 -11.68 4.22
N ALA A 247 -4.99 -10.83 5.02
CA ALA A 247 -6.42 -10.94 5.28
C ALA A 247 -7.25 -10.66 4.02
N ILE A 248 -6.86 -9.64 3.23
CA ILE A 248 -7.47 -9.36 1.92
C ILE A 248 -7.15 -10.47 0.93
N ALA A 249 -5.88 -10.92 0.92
CA ALA A 249 -5.43 -12.06 0.11
C ALA A 249 -6.32 -13.28 0.31
N ARG A 250 -6.53 -13.63 1.58
CA ARG A 250 -7.36 -14.75 1.95
C ARG A 250 -8.82 -14.58 1.54
N ALA A 251 -9.41 -13.39 1.71
CA ALA A 251 -10.80 -13.14 1.37
C ALA A 251 -11.08 -13.33 -0.13
N ILE A 252 -10.22 -12.78 -0.99
CA ILE A 252 -10.35 -12.94 -2.45
C ILE A 252 -10.05 -14.39 -2.88
N LEU A 253 -9.14 -15.11 -2.20
CA LEU A 253 -8.91 -16.53 -2.48
C LEU A 253 -10.13 -17.42 -2.12
N LEU A 254 -11.00 -16.96 -1.21
CA LEU A 254 -12.27 -17.60 -0.86
C LEU A 254 -13.41 -17.18 -1.79
N ASP A 255 -13.45 -15.92 -2.20
CA ASP A 255 -14.41 -15.38 -3.15
C ASP A 255 -13.76 -14.31 -4.03
N ALA A 256 -13.41 -14.72 -5.25
CA ALA A 256 -12.67 -13.88 -6.16
C ALA A 256 -13.51 -12.74 -6.76
N SER A 257 -14.85 -12.82 -6.65
CA SER A 257 -15.77 -11.78 -7.12
C SER A 257 -15.61 -10.46 -6.36
N LEU A 258 -15.05 -10.50 -5.15
CA LEU A 258 -14.75 -9.30 -4.34
C LEU A 258 -13.85 -8.31 -5.07
N VAL A 259 -12.97 -8.78 -5.98
CA VAL A 259 -12.12 -7.91 -6.82
C VAL A 259 -12.97 -6.93 -7.64
N HIS A 260 -14.12 -7.37 -8.14
CA HIS A 260 -15.01 -6.50 -8.93
C HIS A 260 -15.58 -5.36 -8.08
N LEU A 261 -15.87 -5.60 -6.80
CA LEU A 261 -16.36 -4.56 -5.90
C LEU A 261 -15.33 -3.43 -5.73
N TRP A 262 -14.04 -3.75 -5.63
CA TRP A 262 -12.98 -2.73 -5.57
C TRP A 262 -12.79 -2.01 -6.91
N LYS A 263 -12.87 -2.73 -8.03
CA LYS A 263 -12.80 -2.10 -9.35
C LYS A 263 -13.96 -1.12 -9.56
N GLU A 264 -15.16 -1.44 -9.08
CA GLU A 264 -16.33 -0.54 -9.11
C GLU A 264 -16.12 0.75 -8.29
N THR A 265 -15.26 0.76 -7.27
CA THR A 265 -14.93 1.98 -6.52
C THR A 265 -13.83 2.82 -7.18
N GLY A 266 -13.24 2.33 -8.28
CA GLY A 266 -12.11 2.95 -8.96
C GLY A 266 -10.74 2.46 -8.49
N TYR A 267 -10.68 1.48 -7.58
CA TYR A 267 -9.43 0.83 -7.19
C TYR A 267 -9.05 -0.26 -8.21
N THR A 268 -8.58 0.19 -9.37
CA THR A 268 -8.26 -0.68 -10.51
C THR A 268 -6.96 -1.45 -10.34
N GLU A 269 -6.04 -0.91 -9.54
CA GLU A 269 -4.69 -1.43 -9.33
C GLU A 269 -4.62 -2.56 -8.29
N ILE A 270 -5.75 -2.95 -7.68
CA ILE A 270 -5.79 -3.97 -6.61
C ILE A 270 -5.05 -5.24 -6.98
N CYS A 271 -5.19 -5.70 -8.22
CA CYS A 271 -4.51 -6.90 -8.70
C CYS A 271 -2.99 -6.73 -8.73
N ASP A 272 -2.50 -5.57 -9.17
CA ASP A 272 -1.06 -5.27 -9.21
C ASP A 272 -0.49 -5.09 -7.79
N ASP A 273 -1.20 -4.36 -6.91
CA ASP A 273 -0.76 -4.05 -5.55
C ASP A 273 -0.66 -5.27 -4.64
N THR A 274 -1.45 -6.30 -4.92
CA THR A 274 -1.53 -7.50 -4.10
C THR A 274 -1.02 -8.75 -4.82
N ASN A 275 -0.53 -8.62 -6.06
CA ASN A 275 -0.19 -9.71 -6.97
C ASN A 275 0.64 -10.82 -6.31
N ASP A 276 1.78 -10.44 -5.73
CA ASP A 276 2.74 -11.40 -5.17
C ASP A 276 2.14 -12.19 -4.00
N LEU A 277 1.36 -11.53 -3.14
CA LEU A 277 0.70 -12.17 -2.00
C LEU A 277 -0.38 -13.16 -2.48
N PHE A 278 -1.13 -12.79 -3.52
CA PHE A 278 -2.19 -13.63 -4.06
C PHE A 278 -1.68 -14.86 -4.77
N MET A 279 -0.72 -14.67 -5.69
CA MET A 279 -0.18 -15.76 -6.48
C MET A 279 0.55 -16.76 -5.60
N SER A 280 1.38 -16.28 -4.65
CA SER A 280 2.06 -17.15 -3.68
C SER A 280 1.06 -17.81 -2.72
N GLY A 281 0.05 -17.06 -2.25
CA GLY A 281 -0.99 -17.56 -1.35
C GLY A 281 -1.87 -18.65 -2.00
N ALA A 282 -2.18 -18.53 -3.29
CA ALA A 282 -2.90 -19.54 -4.03
C ALA A 282 -2.12 -20.87 -4.07
N LEU A 283 -0.80 -20.79 -4.26
CA LEU A 283 0.06 -21.96 -4.26
C LEU A 283 0.23 -22.55 -2.86
N LEU A 284 0.32 -21.72 -1.80
CA LEU A 284 0.33 -22.21 -0.40
C LEU A 284 -0.94 -22.97 0.00
N ILE A 285 -2.09 -22.59 -0.55
CA ILE A 285 -3.35 -23.34 -0.31
C ILE A 285 -3.28 -24.72 -0.98
N LEU A 286 -2.69 -24.79 -2.18
CA LEU A 286 -2.57 -26.02 -2.94
C LEU A 286 -1.47 -26.94 -2.38
N PHE A 287 -0.36 -26.37 -1.94
CA PHE A 287 0.84 -27.05 -1.44
C PHE A 287 1.17 -26.58 -0.01
N PRO A 288 0.39 -26.99 1.01
CA PRO A 288 0.65 -26.56 2.38
C PRO A 288 2.01 -27.07 2.88
N PRO A 289 2.77 -26.29 3.67
CA PRO A 289 4.07 -26.73 4.24
C PRO A 289 3.97 -27.99 5.11
N SER A 290 2.78 -28.28 5.61
CA SER A 290 2.46 -29.50 6.36
C SER A 290 1.17 -30.06 5.78
N SER A 291 1.23 -31.21 5.09
CA SER A 291 0.06 -31.83 4.46
C SER A 291 -0.96 -32.23 5.53
N PRO A 292 -2.15 -31.60 5.58
CA PRO A 292 -3.18 -31.99 6.54
C PRO A 292 -3.75 -33.38 6.19
N SER A 293 -4.41 -34.03 7.17
CA SER A 293 -5.00 -35.35 6.96
C SER A 293 -6.05 -35.32 5.84
N GLY A 294 -5.83 -36.11 4.78
CA GLY A 294 -6.69 -36.15 3.60
C GLY A 294 -6.32 -35.16 2.49
N TRP A 295 -5.19 -34.47 2.60
CA TRP A 295 -4.63 -33.72 1.48
C TRP A 295 -4.04 -34.67 0.44
N PHE A 296 -4.37 -34.41 -0.83
CA PHE A 296 -3.77 -35.07 -1.98
C PHE A 296 -2.99 -34.04 -2.77
N CYS A 297 -1.85 -34.45 -3.33
CA CYS A 297 -1.05 -33.58 -4.18
C CYS A 297 -1.91 -33.09 -5.37
N PRO A 298 -2.05 -31.76 -5.57
CA PRO A 298 -2.76 -31.20 -6.70
C PRO A 298 -2.15 -31.67 -8.02
N THR A 299 -2.99 -31.87 -9.04
CA THR A 299 -2.53 -32.16 -10.39
C THR A 299 -2.08 -30.87 -11.10
N PRO A 300 -1.27 -30.95 -12.18
CA PRO A 300 -0.95 -29.78 -13.00
C PRO A 300 -2.20 -29.02 -13.48
N GLU A 301 -3.29 -29.75 -13.77
CA GLU A 301 -4.57 -29.16 -14.18
C GLU A 301 -5.22 -28.36 -13.03
N ASP A 302 -5.20 -28.87 -11.80
CA ASP A 302 -5.73 -28.16 -10.62
C ASP A 302 -5.00 -26.83 -10.40
N VAL A 303 -3.67 -26.86 -10.48
CA VAL A 303 -2.84 -25.65 -10.33
C VAL A 303 -3.09 -24.68 -11.47
N THR A 304 -3.11 -25.17 -12.71
CA THR A 304 -3.36 -24.34 -13.91
C THR A 304 -4.72 -23.66 -13.81
N ASN A 305 -5.79 -24.42 -13.53
CA ASN A 305 -7.14 -23.89 -13.38
C ASN A 305 -7.23 -22.83 -12.27
N ARG A 306 -6.52 -23.03 -11.15
CA ARG A 306 -6.51 -22.06 -10.05
C ARG A 306 -5.82 -20.77 -10.44
N LEU A 307 -4.65 -20.84 -11.08
CA LEU A 307 -3.89 -19.66 -11.50
C LEU A 307 -4.58 -18.92 -12.65
N THR A 308 -5.14 -19.64 -13.64
CA THR A 308 -5.90 -19.03 -14.75
C THR A 308 -7.08 -18.20 -14.25
N LYS A 309 -7.83 -18.69 -13.26
CA LYS A 309 -8.92 -17.90 -12.64
C LYS A 309 -8.45 -16.58 -12.01
N LEU A 310 -7.24 -16.54 -11.46
CA LEU A 310 -6.66 -15.30 -10.93
C LEU A 310 -6.22 -14.39 -12.08
N ILE A 311 -5.62 -14.97 -13.13
CA ILE A 311 -5.18 -14.22 -14.31
C ILE A 311 -6.36 -13.55 -15.02
N GLU A 312 -7.49 -14.25 -15.16
CA GLU A 312 -8.74 -13.70 -15.71
C GLU A 312 -9.25 -12.47 -14.92
N LEU A 313 -8.93 -12.38 -13.63
CA LEU A 313 -9.27 -11.22 -12.80
C LEU A 313 -8.27 -10.07 -12.93
N GLY A 314 -7.12 -10.29 -13.57
CA GLY A 314 -6.08 -9.30 -13.81
C GLY A 314 -4.79 -9.49 -12.99
N PHE A 315 -4.68 -10.58 -12.22
CA PHE A 315 -3.41 -10.97 -11.61
C PHE A 315 -2.42 -11.48 -12.66
N LYS A 316 -1.12 -11.48 -12.36
CA LYS A 316 -0.05 -11.82 -13.30
C LYS A 316 0.94 -12.78 -12.67
N LEU A 317 1.31 -13.82 -13.42
CA LEU A 317 2.42 -14.70 -13.04
C LEU A 317 3.75 -14.05 -13.43
N THR A 318 4.25 -13.15 -12.58
CA THR A 318 5.50 -12.42 -12.85
C THR A 318 6.74 -13.28 -12.57
N ASP A 319 7.88 -12.90 -13.17
CA ASP A 319 9.17 -13.56 -12.90
C ASP A 319 9.50 -13.55 -11.40
N LYS A 320 9.22 -12.42 -10.73
CA LYS A 320 9.41 -12.29 -9.29
C LYS A 320 8.57 -13.31 -8.52
N THR A 321 7.27 -13.39 -8.83
CA THR A 321 6.35 -14.34 -8.20
C THR A 321 6.81 -15.79 -8.39
N ILE A 322 7.31 -16.14 -9.58
CA ILE A 322 7.86 -17.47 -9.87
C ILE A 322 9.09 -17.74 -8.99
N VAL A 323 10.05 -16.81 -8.96
CA VAL A 323 11.27 -16.94 -8.15
C VAL A 323 10.95 -17.06 -6.67
N ASP A 324 10.11 -16.16 -6.14
CA ASP A 324 9.70 -16.17 -4.73
C ASP A 324 9.01 -17.49 -4.36
N THR A 325 8.19 -18.05 -5.27
CA THR A 325 7.56 -19.35 -5.07
C THR A 325 8.58 -20.50 -5.03
N LEU A 326 9.51 -20.55 -6.00
CA LEU A 326 10.52 -21.60 -6.05
C LEU A 326 11.43 -21.55 -4.81
N GLN A 327 11.77 -20.36 -4.32
CA GLN A 327 12.49 -20.17 -3.07
C GLN A 327 11.67 -20.66 -1.86
N MET A 328 10.37 -20.37 -1.82
CA MET A 328 9.50 -20.82 -0.73
C MET A 328 9.42 -22.35 -0.62
N TYR A 329 9.51 -23.06 -1.74
CA TYR A 329 9.50 -24.52 -1.81
C TYR A 329 10.89 -25.13 -2.05
N GLU A 330 11.99 -24.41 -1.79
CA GLU A 330 13.36 -24.84 -2.10
C GLU A 330 13.65 -26.29 -1.64
N ASN A 331 13.25 -26.63 -0.41
CA ASN A 331 13.46 -27.96 0.18
C ASN A 331 12.54 -29.06 -0.38
N GLN A 332 11.55 -28.70 -1.19
CA GLN A 332 10.54 -29.59 -1.78
C GLN A 332 10.55 -29.53 -3.32
N LEU A 333 11.57 -28.91 -3.92
CA LEU A 333 11.68 -28.81 -5.38
C LEU A 333 11.90 -30.17 -6.06
N ASP A 334 12.49 -31.14 -5.37
CA ASP A 334 12.61 -32.50 -5.91
C ASP A 334 11.23 -33.14 -6.13
N ASP A 335 10.25 -32.81 -5.27
CA ASP A 335 8.89 -33.34 -5.33
C ASP A 335 8.01 -32.54 -6.31
N TYR A 336 8.11 -31.20 -6.29
CA TYR A 336 7.17 -30.32 -6.99
C TYR A 336 7.77 -29.49 -8.12
N GLY A 337 9.10 -29.43 -8.26
CA GLY A 337 9.79 -28.51 -9.17
C GLY A 337 9.39 -28.70 -10.63
N ASN A 338 9.31 -29.95 -11.10
CA ASN A 338 8.85 -30.26 -12.46
C ASN A 338 7.38 -29.86 -12.68
N LEU A 339 6.52 -30.06 -11.67
CA LEU A 339 5.12 -29.66 -11.73
C LEU A 339 5.00 -28.14 -11.86
N PHE A 340 5.68 -27.39 -10.99
CA PHE A 340 5.69 -25.93 -11.04
C PHE A 340 6.22 -25.42 -12.37
N TRP A 341 7.35 -25.95 -12.84
CA TRP A 341 7.95 -25.54 -14.12
C TRP A 341 7.00 -25.76 -15.30
N ASN A 342 6.36 -26.92 -15.37
CA ASN A 342 5.40 -27.24 -16.43
C ASN A 342 4.18 -26.33 -16.39
N VAL A 343 3.61 -26.05 -15.22
CA VAL A 343 2.44 -25.17 -15.07
C VAL A 343 2.81 -23.73 -15.45
N PHE A 344 3.92 -23.20 -14.93
CA PHE A 344 4.33 -21.82 -15.19
C PHE A 344 4.66 -21.59 -16.67
N THR A 345 5.36 -22.54 -17.31
CA THR A 345 5.64 -22.45 -18.75
C THR A 345 4.38 -22.55 -19.60
N THR A 346 3.44 -23.43 -19.23
CA THR A 346 2.14 -23.55 -19.92
C THR A 346 1.36 -22.23 -19.86
N ILE A 347 1.23 -21.64 -18.67
CA ILE A 347 0.50 -20.38 -18.47
C ILE A 347 1.14 -19.24 -19.27
N ARG A 348 2.46 -19.07 -19.20
CA ARG A 348 3.17 -17.99 -19.92
C ARG A 348 3.15 -18.16 -21.43
N SER A 349 3.17 -19.40 -21.91
CA SER A 349 3.05 -19.69 -23.35
C SER A 349 1.64 -19.36 -23.86
N GLY A 350 0.62 -19.54 -23.02
CA GLY A 350 -0.76 -19.12 -23.31
C GLY A 350 -0.93 -17.59 -23.35
N GLU A 351 -0.35 -16.86 -22.39
CA GLU A 351 -0.41 -15.38 -22.35
C GLU A 351 0.19 -14.72 -23.61
N SER A 352 1.24 -15.32 -24.18
CA SER A 352 1.92 -14.82 -25.39
C SER A 352 1.08 -14.95 -26.67
N SER A 353 -0.04 -15.68 -26.63
CA SER A 353 -0.93 -15.90 -27.77
C SER A 353 -2.16 -14.96 -27.81
N VAL A 354 -2.40 -14.17 -26.75
CA VAL A 354 -3.59 -13.31 -26.60
C VAL A 354 -3.26 -11.81 -26.76
N SER A 355 -1.99 -11.44 -27.01
CA SER A 355 -1.61 -10.07 -27.33
C SER A 355 -1.61 -9.83 -28.85
N PHE A 356 -2.72 -9.29 -29.37
CA PHE A 356 -2.77 -8.57 -30.65
C PHE A 356 -3.44 -7.22 -30.45
#